data_AF-A0A7S0Z839-F1
#
_entry.id   AF-A0A7S0Z839-F1
#
_cell.length_a   1.000
_cell.length_b   1.000
_cell.length_c   1.000
_cell.angle_alpha   90.00
_cell.angle_beta   90.00
_cell.angle_gamma   90.00
#
_symmetry.space_group_name_H-M   'P 1'
#
loop_
_entity.id
_entity.type
_entity.pdbx_description
1 polymer ?
#
loop_
_entity_poly.entity_id
_entity_poly.type
_entity_poly.pdbx_seq_one_letter_code
_entity_poly.pdbx_strand_id
1 'polypeptide(L)'
;RFTGSLSKGSGSFLIDHPLPEMKETHDLYHSFIEGPRADLIYRGKARLTNGRAVVDLDEVSDMTSGTFVALNRDVQCFTSNESDWDAVRGSVSGATLTIESQNAASTAYVSWLVIGERQDEHMYETQWTDENGRVVPEQLKKNATA
;
A
#
# COMPACT_ATOMS: atom_id res chain seq x y z
N ARG A 1 6.30 -23.73 -11.91
CA ARG A 1 4.91 -24.17 -12.18
C ARG A 1 4.67 -25.44 -11.40
N PHE A 2 3.67 -25.48 -10.55
CA PHE A 2 3.21 -26.71 -9.92
C PHE A 2 2.02 -27.25 -10.72
N THR A 3 1.94 -28.57 -10.90
CA THR A 3 0.79 -29.23 -11.55
C THR A 3 0.17 -30.18 -10.54
N GLY A 4 -0.99 -29.79 -10.00
CA GLY A 4 -1.68 -30.51 -8.93
C GLY A 4 -2.50 -29.56 -8.06
N SER A 5 -3.11 -30.06 -7.00
CA SER A 5 -3.77 -29.24 -5.98
C SER A 5 -2.75 -28.74 -4.96
N LEU A 6 -2.80 -27.45 -4.65
CA LEU A 6 -2.08 -26.85 -3.53
C LEU A 6 -3.12 -26.36 -2.51
N SER A 7 -3.23 -27.06 -1.38
CA SER A 7 -4.03 -26.59 -0.25
C SER A 7 -3.13 -25.79 0.69
N LYS A 8 -3.47 -24.52 0.92
CA LYS A 8 -2.75 -23.66 1.88
C LYS A 8 -3.73 -23.00 2.84
N GLY A 9 -3.31 -22.76 4.08
CA GLY A 9 -4.12 -22.04 5.06
C GLY A 9 -4.15 -20.52 4.83
N SER A 10 -3.12 -19.94 4.22
CA SER A 10 -2.97 -18.47 4.08
C SER A 10 -1.98 -18.07 2.97
N GLY A 11 -1.85 -16.76 2.68
CA GLY A 11 -0.93 -16.21 1.69
C GLY A 11 -0.36 -14.87 2.03
N SER A 12 0.95 -14.75 1.87
CA SER A 12 1.68 -13.51 2.04
C SER A 12 2.79 -13.37 1.01
N PHE A 13 3.07 -12.12 0.62
CA PHE A 13 4.32 -11.75 0.01
C PHE A 13 5.35 -11.66 1.14
N LEU A 14 6.40 -12.48 1.04
CA LEU A 14 7.59 -12.41 1.87
C LEU A 14 8.70 -11.82 1.01
N ILE A 15 9.26 -10.71 1.46
CA ILE A 15 10.39 -10.04 0.83
C ILE A 15 11.40 -9.64 1.91
N ASP A 16 12.65 -9.43 1.50
CA ASP A 16 13.62 -8.74 2.33
C ASP A 16 13.10 -7.35 2.68
N HIS A 17 13.43 -6.86 3.88
CA HIS A 17 13.00 -5.52 4.27
C HIS A 17 13.66 -4.46 3.36
N PRO A 18 12.90 -3.50 2.78
CA PRO A 18 13.42 -2.57 1.78
C PRO A 18 14.35 -1.49 2.36
N LEU A 19 14.28 -1.24 3.67
CA LEU A 19 15.22 -0.35 4.36
C LEU A 19 16.59 -1.04 4.52
N PRO A 20 17.71 -0.43 4.07
CA PRO A 20 19.04 -1.03 4.12
C PRO A 20 19.47 -1.52 5.52
N GLU A 21 19.12 -0.77 6.56
CA GLU A 21 19.44 -1.09 7.95
C GLU A 21 18.65 -2.29 8.51
N MET A 22 17.53 -2.64 7.87
CA MET A 22 16.66 -3.75 8.26
C MET A 22 16.84 -4.98 7.37
N LYS A 23 17.40 -4.82 6.16
CA LYS A 23 17.51 -5.86 5.12
C LYS A 23 18.11 -7.18 5.63
N GLU A 24 19.14 -7.12 6.45
CA GLU A 24 19.84 -8.30 6.98
C GLU A 24 19.20 -8.89 8.26
N THR A 25 18.22 -8.21 8.85
CA THR A 25 17.70 -8.55 10.19
C THR A 25 16.19 -8.81 10.22
N HIS A 26 15.46 -8.34 9.21
CA HIS A 26 14.01 -8.42 9.17
C HIS A 26 13.52 -8.87 7.80
N ASP A 27 12.55 -9.77 7.84
CA ASP A 27 11.66 -10.06 6.74
C ASP A 27 10.46 -9.11 6.79
N LEU A 28 9.94 -8.73 5.62
CA LEU A 28 8.70 -7.98 5.52
C LEU A 28 7.59 -8.84 4.91
N TYR A 29 6.47 -8.94 5.62
CA TYR A 29 5.29 -9.69 5.19
C TYR A 29 4.14 -8.75 4.83
N HIS A 30 3.51 -9.00 3.68
CA HIS A 30 2.23 -8.39 3.31
C HIS A 30 1.23 -9.47 2.89
N SER A 31 -0.06 -9.29 3.20
CA SER A 31 -1.11 -10.23 2.77
C SER A 31 -1.30 -10.21 1.26
N PHE A 32 -1.76 -11.33 0.69
CA PHE A 32 -2.09 -11.42 -0.73
C PHE A 32 -3.29 -10.55 -1.11
N ILE A 33 -3.09 -9.71 -2.12
CA ILE A 33 -4.13 -8.99 -2.84
C ILE A 33 -3.90 -9.28 -4.31
N GLU A 34 -4.91 -9.79 -4.99
CA GLU A 34 -4.85 -10.04 -6.43
C GLU A 34 -5.34 -8.79 -7.16
N GLY A 35 -4.45 -8.20 -7.95
CA GLY A 35 -4.73 -7.03 -8.75
C GLY A 35 -3.89 -7.04 -10.02
N PRO A 36 -4.31 -6.30 -11.07
CA PRO A 36 -3.51 -6.14 -12.29
C PRO A 36 -2.23 -5.32 -12.04
N ARG A 37 -2.13 -4.65 -10.89
CA ARG A 37 -0.92 -4.01 -10.36
C ARG A 37 -0.59 -4.61 -8.99
N ALA A 38 0.67 -4.46 -8.59
CA ALA A 38 1.13 -4.85 -7.26
C ALA A 38 0.79 -3.76 -6.23
N ASP A 39 -0.51 -3.52 -6.03
CA ASP A 39 -1.02 -2.48 -5.15
C ASP A 39 -0.98 -2.92 -3.66
N LEU A 40 -0.38 -2.10 -2.79
CA LEU A 40 -0.47 -2.21 -1.33
C LEU A 40 -1.64 -1.36 -0.83
N ILE A 41 -2.42 -1.93 0.09
CA ILE A 41 -3.60 -1.28 0.65
C ILE A 41 -3.39 -1.00 2.13
N TYR A 42 -3.43 0.27 2.48
CA TYR A 42 -3.43 0.78 3.85
C TYR A 42 -4.80 1.39 4.12
N ARG A 43 -5.45 1.02 5.22
CA ARG A 43 -6.80 1.52 5.52
C ARG A 43 -7.05 1.64 7.00
N GLY A 44 -7.95 2.54 7.36
CA GLY A 44 -8.35 2.72 8.73
C GLY A 44 -9.42 3.78 8.90
N LYS A 45 -9.58 4.25 10.14
CA LYS A 45 -10.45 5.37 10.50
C LYS A 45 -9.66 6.36 11.33
N ALA A 46 -9.94 7.64 11.19
CA ALA A 46 -9.38 8.70 12.01
C ALA A 46 -10.50 9.62 12.51
N ARG A 47 -10.39 10.09 13.74
CA ARG A 47 -11.28 11.13 14.28
C ARG A 47 -10.64 12.49 14.06
N LEU A 48 -11.37 13.42 13.48
CA LEU A 48 -10.91 14.79 13.35
C LEU A 48 -10.83 15.48 14.71
N THR A 49 -9.81 16.33 14.88
CA THR A 49 -9.69 17.27 15.99
C THR A 49 -9.50 18.65 15.38
N ASN A 50 -10.43 19.57 15.63
CA ASN A 50 -10.46 20.89 14.97
C ASN A 50 -10.37 20.76 13.44
N GLY A 51 -11.21 19.89 12.87
CA GLY A 51 -11.28 19.69 11.42
C GLY A 51 -10.08 18.99 10.79
N ARG A 52 -9.12 18.49 11.57
CA ARG A 52 -7.90 17.87 11.03
C ARG A 52 -7.57 16.55 11.72
N ALA A 53 -7.04 15.60 10.95
CA ALA A 53 -6.35 14.42 11.47
C ALA A 53 -5.06 14.19 10.69
N VAL A 54 -4.04 13.64 11.37
CA VAL A 54 -2.78 13.23 10.79
C VAL A 54 -2.55 11.79 11.20
N VAL A 55 -2.23 10.93 10.23
CA VAL A 55 -1.98 9.50 10.43
C VAL A 55 -0.62 9.18 9.81
N ASP A 56 0.25 8.56 10.58
CA ASP A 56 1.48 7.96 10.07
C ASP A 56 1.19 6.54 9.57
N LEU A 57 1.44 6.30 8.29
CA LEU A 57 1.14 5.04 7.60
C LEU A 57 2.12 3.91 7.97
N ASP A 58 3.34 4.25 8.40
CA ASP A 58 4.26 3.26 8.95
C ASP A 58 3.79 2.83 10.33
N GLU A 59 3.50 3.78 11.22
CA GLU A 59 3.07 3.51 12.60
C GLU A 59 1.76 2.71 12.63
N VAL A 60 0.73 3.15 11.90
CA VAL A 60 -0.58 2.48 11.91
C VAL A 60 -0.56 1.07 11.30
N SER A 61 0.50 0.74 10.57
CA SER A 61 0.69 -0.56 9.94
C SER A 61 1.75 -1.42 10.64
N ASP A 62 2.20 -1.01 11.83
CA ASP A 62 3.25 -1.67 12.60
C ASP A 62 4.57 -1.84 11.79
N MET A 63 4.90 -0.86 10.94
CA MET A 63 6.11 -0.84 10.14
C MET A 63 7.14 0.15 10.69
N THR A 64 8.41 -0.10 10.38
CA THR A 64 9.50 0.84 10.70
C THR A 64 9.36 2.12 9.88
N SER A 65 9.61 3.28 10.48
CA SER A 65 9.52 4.57 9.78
C SER A 65 10.36 4.59 8.51
N GLY A 66 9.77 5.03 7.40
CA GLY A 66 10.37 5.04 6.07
C GLY A 66 10.01 3.84 5.20
N THR A 67 9.44 2.77 5.78
CA THR A 67 9.08 1.55 5.04
C THR A 67 8.03 1.84 3.96
N PHE A 68 7.00 2.62 4.28
CA PHE A 68 5.94 3.00 3.36
C PHE A 68 6.51 3.67 2.10
N VAL A 69 7.41 4.65 2.28
CA VAL A 69 8.01 5.40 1.17
C VAL A 69 8.93 4.51 0.33
N ALA A 70 9.69 3.63 0.99
CA ALA A 70 10.56 2.67 0.30
C ALA A 70 9.76 1.67 -0.55
N LEU A 71 8.58 1.26 -0.09
CA LEU A 71 7.74 0.29 -0.79
C LEU A 71 6.87 0.89 -1.88
N ASN A 72 6.37 2.11 -1.71
CA ASN A 72 5.25 2.61 -2.50
C ASN A 72 5.64 3.73 -3.47
N ARG A 73 5.13 3.63 -4.70
CA ARG A 73 5.03 4.72 -5.69
C ARG A 73 3.56 4.94 -6.09
N ASP A 74 3.30 5.96 -6.90
CA ASP A 74 1.97 6.28 -7.44
C ASP A 74 0.84 6.30 -6.39
N VAL A 75 1.14 6.88 -5.23
CA VAL A 75 0.27 6.86 -4.06
C VAL A 75 -1.02 7.66 -4.29
N GLN A 76 -2.14 7.07 -3.90
CA GLN A 76 -3.47 7.68 -3.92
C GLN A 76 -4.16 7.52 -2.56
N CYS A 77 -5.00 8.48 -2.19
CA CYS A 77 -5.81 8.37 -0.99
C CYS A 77 -7.28 8.69 -1.26
N PHE A 78 -8.14 8.03 -0.50
CA PHE A 78 -9.59 8.18 -0.53
C PHE A 78 -10.07 8.37 0.90
N THR A 79 -11.00 9.30 1.10
CA THR A 79 -11.54 9.65 2.42
C THR A 79 -13.05 9.77 2.34
N SER A 80 -13.74 9.18 3.31
CA SER A 80 -15.19 9.26 3.45
C SER A 80 -15.55 9.66 4.87
N ASN A 81 -16.25 10.79 5.02
CA ASN A 81 -16.86 11.16 6.29
C ASN A 81 -18.03 10.20 6.57
N GLU A 82 -17.99 9.52 7.72
CA GLU A 82 -19.01 8.55 8.13
C GLU A 82 -19.88 9.04 9.30
N SER A 83 -19.69 10.28 9.75
CA SER A 83 -20.38 10.82 10.93
C SER A 83 -21.40 11.91 10.60
N ASP A 84 -21.07 12.79 9.66
CA ASP A 84 -21.91 13.92 9.29
C ASP A 84 -21.70 14.30 7.81
N TRP A 85 -22.18 15.48 7.42
CA TRP A 85 -22.16 15.97 6.05
C TRP A 85 -20.99 16.91 5.74
N ASP A 86 -20.06 17.11 6.69
CA ASP A 86 -18.89 17.94 6.43
C ASP A 86 -18.08 17.36 5.27
N ALA A 87 -17.76 18.19 4.28
CA ALA A 87 -16.88 17.80 3.19
C ALA A 87 -15.44 17.62 3.70
N VAL A 88 -14.82 16.50 3.34
CA VAL A 88 -13.46 16.14 3.73
C VAL A 88 -12.56 15.87 2.52
N ARG A 89 -11.26 16.11 2.67
CA ARG A 89 -10.23 15.71 1.70
C ARG A 89 -9.05 15.05 2.40
N GLY A 90 -8.40 14.13 1.71
CA GLY A 90 -7.13 13.53 2.11
C GLY A 90 -5.98 14.02 1.23
N SER A 91 -4.76 13.98 1.77
CA SER A 91 -3.51 14.11 1.02
C SER A 91 -2.43 13.27 1.69
N VAL A 92 -1.49 12.72 0.90
CA VAL A 92 -0.37 11.93 1.41
C VAL A 92 0.94 12.57 0.98
N SER A 93 1.86 12.73 1.94
CA SER A 93 3.22 13.19 1.70
C SER A 93 4.18 12.34 2.54
N GLY A 94 5.10 11.63 1.89
CA GLY A 94 5.87 10.58 2.56
C GLY A 94 4.93 9.49 3.12
N ALA A 95 5.13 9.09 4.38
CA ALA A 95 4.23 8.20 5.10
C ALA A 95 3.08 8.93 5.82
N THR A 96 2.96 10.25 5.68
CA THR A 96 1.97 11.02 6.43
C THR A 96 0.69 11.25 5.60
N LEU A 97 -0.41 10.65 6.05
CA LEU A 97 -1.77 10.98 5.60
C LEU A 97 -2.30 12.16 6.41
N THR A 98 -2.68 13.23 5.73
CA THR A 98 -3.41 14.37 6.32
C THR A 98 -4.85 14.38 5.82
N ILE A 99 -5.80 14.40 6.74
CA ILE A 99 -7.24 14.52 6.46
C ILE A 99 -7.71 15.86 7.00
N GLU A 100 -8.42 16.63 6.17
CA GLU A 100 -8.97 17.94 6.53
C GLU A 100 -10.45 18.00 6.19
N SER A 101 -11.24 18.57 7.09
CA SER A 101 -12.62 18.97 6.85
C SER A 101 -12.68 20.44 6.46
N GLN A 102 -13.66 20.79 5.62
CA GLN A 102 -14.01 22.18 5.37
C GLN A 102 -14.47 22.91 6.65
N ASN A 103 -15.03 22.18 7.61
CA ASN A 103 -15.41 22.70 8.92
C ASN A 103 -14.23 22.57 9.91
N ALA A 104 -13.62 23.70 10.26
CA ALA A 104 -12.47 23.78 11.16
C ALA A 104 -12.77 23.38 12.62
N ALA A 105 -14.04 23.19 12.98
CA ALA A 105 -14.45 22.67 14.29
C ALA A 105 -14.89 21.19 14.25
N SER A 106 -14.80 20.53 13.09
CA SER A 106 -15.32 19.17 12.92
C SER A 106 -14.61 18.16 13.82
N THR A 107 -15.39 17.22 14.33
CA THR A 107 -14.91 16.04 15.08
C THR A 107 -15.37 14.72 14.47
N ALA A 108 -15.71 14.74 13.18
CA ALA A 108 -16.20 13.59 12.44
C ALA A 108 -15.21 12.42 12.46
N TYR A 109 -15.74 11.20 12.37
CA TYR A 109 -14.95 10.02 12.02
C TYR A 109 -14.89 9.88 10.50
N VAL A 110 -13.68 9.80 9.99
CA VAL A 110 -13.39 9.66 8.55
C VAL A 110 -12.72 8.32 8.32
N SER A 111 -13.35 7.48 7.50
CA SER A 111 -12.69 6.30 6.94
C SER A 111 -11.71 6.73 5.86
N TRP A 112 -10.56 6.08 5.82
CA TRP A 112 -9.53 6.35 4.83
C TRP A 112 -8.98 5.07 4.21
N LEU A 113 -8.55 5.20 2.96
CA LEU A 113 -7.89 4.19 2.16
C LEU A 113 -6.73 4.87 1.43
N VAL A 114 -5.53 4.35 1.62
CA VAL A 114 -4.33 4.73 0.88
C VAL A 114 -3.86 3.52 0.08
N ILE A 115 -3.63 3.72 -1.20
CA ILE A 115 -3.13 2.70 -2.12
C ILE A 115 -1.81 3.21 -2.68
N GLY A 116 -0.78 2.36 -2.68
CA GLY A 116 0.46 2.61 -3.38
C GLY A 116 0.86 1.40 -4.22
N GLU A 117 1.52 1.62 -5.34
CA GLU A 117 2.07 0.55 -6.17
C GLU A 117 3.45 0.16 -5.65
N ARG A 118 3.73 -1.14 -5.53
CA ARG A 118 5.03 -1.64 -5.05
C ARG A 118 6.19 -1.25 -5.96
N GLN A 119 7.32 -0.92 -5.35
CA GLN A 119 8.60 -0.63 -6.01
C GLN A 119 9.81 -1.18 -5.24
N ASP A 120 9.64 -2.29 -4.51
CA ASP A 120 10.75 -2.99 -3.87
C ASP A 120 11.62 -3.75 -4.89
N GLU A 121 12.82 -4.17 -4.47
CA GLU A 121 13.83 -4.85 -5.32
C GLU A 121 13.25 -6.06 -6.07
N HIS A 122 12.39 -6.86 -5.42
CA HIS A 122 11.73 -8.01 -6.05
C HIS A 122 10.93 -7.62 -7.31
N MET A 123 10.31 -6.44 -7.31
CA MET A 123 9.52 -5.96 -8.44
C MET A 123 10.40 -5.65 -9.66
N TYR A 124 11.67 -5.30 -9.47
CA TYR A 124 12.61 -5.07 -10.57
C TYR A 124 13.31 -6.34 -11.07
N GLU A 125 13.43 -7.36 -10.22
CA GLU A 125 14.15 -8.59 -10.55
C GLU A 125 13.26 -9.68 -11.17
N THR A 126 11.95 -9.58 -10.96
CA THR A 126 11.01 -10.61 -11.37
C THR A 126 10.72 -10.58 -12.87
N GLN A 127 10.38 -11.73 -13.46
CA GLN A 127 10.22 -11.85 -14.92
C GLN A 127 8.85 -11.38 -15.44
N TRP A 128 7.93 -11.02 -14.54
CA TRP A 128 6.56 -10.61 -14.88
C TRP A 128 6.33 -9.10 -14.79
N THR A 129 7.41 -8.33 -14.69
CA THR A 129 7.40 -6.86 -14.67
C THR A 129 8.21 -6.29 -15.84
N ASP A 130 8.02 -5.00 -16.12
CA ASP A 130 8.83 -4.24 -17.08
C ASP A 130 10.13 -3.72 -16.45
N GLU A 131 10.92 -2.97 -17.23
CA GLU A 131 12.19 -2.38 -16.78
C GLU A 131 12.07 -1.39 -15.61
N ASN A 132 10.86 -0.88 -15.34
CA ASN A 132 10.56 0.00 -14.23
C ASN A 132 9.94 -0.77 -13.05
N GLY A 133 9.95 -2.10 -13.09
CA GLY A 133 9.34 -2.96 -12.09
C GLY A 133 7.81 -2.86 -12.04
N ARG A 134 7.15 -2.44 -13.12
CA ARG A 134 5.67 -2.42 -13.20
C ARG A 134 5.15 -3.75 -13.71
N VAL A 135 4.06 -4.23 -13.14
CA VAL A 135 3.43 -5.50 -13.52
C VAL A 135 3.07 -5.49 -15.01
N VAL A 136 3.39 -6.57 -15.71
CA VAL A 136 2.94 -6.85 -17.07
C VAL A 136 1.95 -8.02 -17.00
N PRO A 137 0.63 -7.76 -16.88
CA PRO A 137 -0.36 -8.82 -16.62
C PRO A 137 -0.47 -9.84 -17.76
N GLU A 138 -0.22 -9.39 -18.99
CA GLU A 138 -0.34 -10.21 -20.19
C GLU A 138 1.03 -10.39 -20.84
N GLN A 139 1.55 -11.62 -20.79
CA GLN A 139 2.81 -11.99 -21.42
C GLN A 139 2.60 -13.10 -22.46
N LEU A 140 3.40 -13.05 -23.53
CA LEU A 140 3.47 -14.17 -24.47
C LEU A 140 3.86 -15.45 -23.74
N LYS A 141 3.26 -16.57 -24.13
CA LYS A 141 3.67 -17.87 -23.62
C LYS A 141 5.14 -18.11 -23.99
N LYS A 142 5.94 -18.65 -23.06
CA LYS A 142 7.38 -18.92 -23.27
C LYS A 142 7.70 -19.77 -24.52
N ASN A 143 6.73 -20.51 -25.06
CA ASN A 143 6.88 -21.35 -26.26
C ASN A 143 6.14 -20.82 -27.49
N ALA A 144 5.54 -19.63 -27.39
CA ALA A 144 4.95 -18.94 -28.54
C ALA A 144 6.05 -18.07 -29.16
N THR A 145 6.96 -18.68 -29.93
CA THR A 145 7.76 -17.92 -30.90
C THR A 145 6.91 -17.69 -32.15
N ALA A 146 7.03 -16.48 -32.71
CA ALA A 146 6.46 -16.08 -33.99
C ALA A 146 6.98 -16.96 -35.15
#